data_AF-A0A8S1EWT3-F1
#
_entry.id   AF-A0A8S1EWT3-F1
#
_cell.length_a   1.000
_cell.length_b   1.000
_cell.length_c   1.000
_cell.angle_alpha   90.00
_cell.angle_beta   90.00
_cell.angle_gamma   90.00
#
_symmetry.space_group_name_H-M   'P 1'
#
loop_
_entity.id
_entity.type
_entity.pdbx_description
1 polymer ?
#
loop_
_entity_poly.entity_id
_entity_poly.type
_entity_poly.pdbx_seq_one_letter_code
_entity_poly.pdbx_strand_id
1 'polypeptide(L)'
;MVNDIFIDFRKKSATRSYLAIHHSKFGTAHLGIKKTGARVKQIATWPEMSKNILNTVRQCETCQANKDPAQYRISAELEQLPTATRPFERVHADVVGPLPETLTGNKYIFVFVCAFTKFIIAEVMANQRADTLARIFTNRVIARFGVPELLITDHGTNFLSAFADCNDYAEFLNRTLRRIYTTSQRNIGTGRAIQSKKSDNRANPNNPRINIGDHVMLRKITRNKIARIFSEPLKAIAIDGQNLTVSLGTRSNTRNHQERTYTIHRNRCKLHTPSSNSPDTDPNQQ
;
A
#
# COMPACT_ATOMS: atom_id res chain seq x y z
N MET A 1 -49.76 15.72 13.52
CA MET A 1 -49.60 14.32 13.95
C MET A 1 -48.91 13.59 12.81
N VAL A 2 -47.62 13.27 12.95
CA VAL A 2 -46.87 12.52 11.95
C VAL A 2 -47.28 11.07 12.12
N ASN A 3 -48.02 10.53 11.16
CA ASN A 3 -48.37 9.11 11.13
C ASN A 3 -47.07 8.34 10.86
N ASP A 4 -46.42 7.87 11.93
CA ASP A 4 -45.33 6.91 11.84
C ASP A 4 -45.92 5.60 11.30
N ILE A 5 -45.82 5.39 9.98
CA ILE A 5 -46.18 4.14 9.34
C ILE A 5 -45.16 3.09 9.80
N PHE A 6 -45.53 2.30 10.81
CA PHE A 6 -44.80 1.10 11.21
C PHE A 6 -45.02 0.03 10.13
N ILE A 7 -44.12 -0.03 9.14
CA ILE A 7 -44.13 -1.11 8.15
C ILE A 7 -43.43 -2.33 8.76
N ASP A 8 -44.18 -3.39 9.05
CA ASP A 8 -43.63 -4.66 9.52
C ASP A 8 -42.81 -5.33 8.41
N PHE A 9 -41.49 -5.19 8.50
CA PHE A 9 -40.53 -5.67 7.50
C PHE A 9 -40.04 -7.11 7.72
N ARG A 10 -40.84 -7.98 8.36
CA ARG A 10 -40.55 -9.43 8.48
C ARG A 10 -40.39 -10.18 7.15
N LYS A 11 -40.72 -9.59 5.99
CA LYS A 11 -40.55 -10.22 4.67
C LYS A 11 -39.25 -9.79 3.98
N LYS A 12 -38.40 -10.78 3.63
CA LYS A 12 -37.13 -10.68 2.84
C LYS A 12 -37.19 -9.79 1.58
N SER A 13 -38.38 -9.46 1.09
CA SER A 13 -38.62 -8.58 -0.06
C SER A 13 -38.10 -7.14 0.15
N ALA A 14 -38.10 -6.64 1.38
CA ALA A 14 -37.77 -5.25 1.67
C ALA A 14 -36.28 -4.92 1.76
N THR A 15 -35.42 -5.93 1.91
CA THR A 15 -33.96 -5.79 1.87
C THR A 15 -33.50 -5.18 0.54
N ARG A 16 -34.31 -5.30 -0.53
CA ARG A 16 -34.08 -4.69 -1.86
C ARG A 16 -34.40 -3.19 -1.93
N SER A 17 -35.31 -2.64 -1.11
CA SER A 17 -35.83 -1.28 -1.31
C SER A 17 -34.82 -0.20 -0.91
N TYR A 18 -34.11 -0.34 0.22
CA TYR A 18 -33.10 0.65 0.62
C TYR A 18 -31.78 0.51 -0.18
N LEU A 19 -31.46 -0.68 -0.70
CA LEU A 19 -30.35 -0.88 -1.63
C LEU A 19 -30.60 -0.06 -2.91
N ALA A 20 -31.83 -0.12 -3.42
CA ALA A 20 -32.27 0.69 -4.54
C ALA A 20 -32.21 2.19 -4.23
N ILE A 21 -32.58 2.61 -3.01
CA ILE A 21 -32.42 4.00 -2.58
C ILE A 21 -30.94 4.42 -2.61
N HIS A 22 -30.05 3.64 -2.01
CA HIS A 22 -28.59 3.90 -1.96
C HIS A 22 -27.96 3.99 -3.36
N HIS A 23 -28.36 3.10 -4.26
CA HIS A 23 -27.86 3.03 -5.64
C HIS A 23 -28.61 3.95 -6.62
N SER A 24 -29.70 4.58 -6.20
CA SER A 24 -30.48 5.48 -7.05
C SER A 24 -29.65 6.71 -7.42
N LYS A 25 -29.42 6.88 -8.72
CA LYS A 25 -28.74 8.03 -9.31
C LYS A 25 -29.44 9.36 -9.00
N PHE A 26 -30.76 9.33 -8.84
CA PHE A 26 -31.60 10.53 -8.67
C PHE A 26 -31.97 10.81 -7.20
N GLY A 27 -31.76 9.86 -6.29
CA GLY A 27 -32.16 9.98 -4.89
C GLY A 27 -31.00 10.15 -3.93
N THR A 28 -30.04 9.22 -3.92
CA THR A 28 -28.96 9.21 -2.91
C THR A 28 -27.57 8.85 -3.43
N ALA A 29 -27.37 8.59 -4.72
CA ALA A 29 -26.05 8.59 -5.39
C ALA A 29 -24.86 8.11 -4.52
N HIS A 30 -24.99 6.94 -3.87
CA HIS A 30 -23.99 6.42 -2.93
C HIS A 30 -23.67 7.36 -1.75
N LEU A 31 -24.66 7.90 -1.03
CA LEU A 31 -24.45 8.71 0.18
C LEU A 31 -23.74 7.89 1.30
N GLY A 32 -23.13 8.60 2.25
CA GLY A 32 -22.53 7.97 3.44
C GLY A 32 -23.59 7.46 4.42
N ILE A 33 -23.23 6.50 5.27
CA ILE A 33 -24.11 5.78 6.22
C ILE A 33 -25.11 6.71 6.93
N LYS A 34 -24.62 7.81 7.54
CA LYS A 34 -25.47 8.76 8.28
C LYS A 34 -26.53 9.42 7.38
N LYS A 35 -26.13 9.87 6.18
CA LYS A 35 -27.02 10.54 5.23
C LYS A 35 -28.01 9.57 4.60
N THR A 36 -27.57 8.35 4.26
CA THR A 36 -28.46 7.27 3.80
C THR A 36 -29.49 6.94 4.87
N GLY A 37 -29.09 6.81 6.14
CA GLY A 37 -30.02 6.56 7.22
C GLY A 37 -31.01 7.68 7.48
N ALA A 38 -30.58 8.95 7.40
CA ALA A 38 -31.49 10.08 7.50
C ALA A 38 -32.56 10.06 6.39
N ARG A 39 -32.20 9.69 5.16
CA ARG A 39 -33.15 9.62 4.04
C ARG A 39 -34.10 8.43 4.17
N VAL A 40 -33.59 7.26 4.55
CA VAL A 40 -34.41 6.06 4.74
C VAL A 40 -35.44 6.27 5.87
N LYS A 41 -35.03 6.92 6.97
CA LYS A 41 -35.90 7.26 8.11
C LYS A 41 -37.10 8.13 7.76
N GLN A 42 -37.03 8.93 6.70
CA GLN A 42 -38.16 9.74 6.23
C GLN A 42 -39.28 8.90 5.59
N ILE A 43 -38.98 7.65 5.25
CA ILE A 43 -39.91 6.75 4.54
C ILE A 43 -40.35 5.63 5.47
N ALA A 44 -39.43 5.03 6.22
CA ALA A 44 -39.74 3.92 7.12
C ALA A 44 -38.72 3.75 8.24
N THR A 45 -39.13 3.09 9.33
CA THR A 45 -38.28 2.68 10.45
C THR A 45 -38.57 1.22 10.81
N TRP A 46 -37.54 0.44 11.15
CA TRP A 46 -37.66 -0.96 11.58
C TRP A 46 -36.54 -1.36 12.56
N PRO A 47 -36.68 -2.50 13.28
CA PRO A 47 -35.61 -3.03 14.14
C PRO A 47 -34.33 -3.32 13.35
N GLU A 48 -33.14 -3.06 13.93
CA GLU A 48 -31.84 -3.27 13.26
C GLU A 48 -31.59 -2.43 11.98
N MET A 49 -32.45 -1.45 11.65
CA MET A 49 -32.29 -0.59 10.46
C MET A 49 -30.90 0.02 10.34
N SER A 50 -30.35 0.55 11.43
CA SER A 50 -29.00 1.13 11.45
C SER A 50 -27.93 0.11 11.04
N LYS A 51 -28.06 -1.14 11.50
CA LYS A 51 -27.15 -2.25 11.16
C LYS A 51 -27.30 -2.65 9.70
N ASN A 52 -28.53 -2.74 9.19
CA ASN A 52 -28.76 -3.06 7.77
C ASN A 52 -28.18 -1.99 6.83
N ILE A 53 -28.41 -0.71 7.12
CA ILE A 53 -27.86 0.41 6.34
C ILE A 53 -26.34 0.42 6.40
N LEU A 54 -25.77 0.23 7.60
CA LEU A 54 -24.33 0.15 7.80
C LEU A 54 -23.71 -0.94 6.92
N ASN A 55 -24.25 -2.16 6.97
CA ASN A 55 -23.76 -3.30 6.19
C ASN A 55 -23.90 -3.04 4.70
N THR A 56 -25.02 -2.47 4.26
CA THR A 56 -25.29 -2.18 2.85
C THR A 56 -24.31 -1.17 2.26
N VAL A 57 -24.08 -0.06 2.96
CA VAL A 57 -23.15 0.97 2.49
C VAL A 57 -21.70 0.46 2.54
N ARG A 58 -21.35 -0.38 3.53
CA ARG A 58 -20.02 -1.00 3.65
C ARG A 58 -19.76 -2.05 2.56
N GLN A 59 -20.74 -2.86 2.20
CA GLN A 59 -20.65 -3.89 1.18
C GLN A 59 -20.73 -3.34 -0.26
N CYS A 60 -21.20 -2.09 -0.44
CA CYS A 60 -21.31 -1.48 -1.77
C CYS A 60 -19.94 -1.36 -2.47
N GLU A 61 -19.77 -2.09 -3.57
CA GLU A 61 -18.54 -2.13 -4.37
C GLU A 61 -18.12 -0.74 -4.87
N THR A 62 -19.07 0.07 -5.37
CA THR A 62 -18.77 1.44 -5.82
C THR A 62 -18.26 2.32 -4.69
N CYS A 63 -18.84 2.20 -3.48
CA CYS A 63 -18.34 2.92 -2.30
C CYS A 63 -16.95 2.42 -1.90
N GLN A 64 -16.74 1.10 -1.90
CA GLN A 64 -15.45 0.50 -1.58
C GLN A 64 -14.37 0.85 -2.62
N ALA A 65 -14.69 0.98 -3.91
CA ALA A 65 -13.70 1.34 -4.92
C ALA A 65 -13.28 2.82 -4.86
N ASN A 66 -14.15 3.71 -4.37
CA ASN A 66 -13.98 5.16 -4.52
C ASN A 66 -13.80 5.93 -3.21
N LYS A 67 -14.21 5.39 -2.06
CA LYS A 67 -14.12 6.11 -0.77
C LYS A 67 -12.97 5.59 0.08
N ASP A 68 -12.31 6.51 0.77
CA ASP A 68 -11.17 6.25 1.66
C ASP A 68 -11.41 6.89 3.05
N PRO A 69 -12.41 6.42 3.81
CA PRO A 69 -12.73 6.97 5.13
C PRO A 69 -11.59 6.70 6.13
N ALA A 70 -11.09 7.76 6.78
CA ALA A 70 -9.94 7.70 7.70
C ALA A 70 -10.09 6.65 8.82
N GLN A 71 -11.30 6.47 9.34
CA GLN A 71 -11.61 5.52 10.42
C GLN A 71 -11.40 4.04 10.05
N TYR A 72 -11.32 3.70 8.76
CA TYR A 72 -11.08 2.33 8.27
C TYR A 72 -9.73 2.18 7.59
N ARG A 73 -8.88 3.22 7.65
CA ARG A 73 -7.51 3.12 7.14
C ARG A 73 -6.70 2.25 8.09
N ILE A 74 -5.97 1.34 7.49
CA ILE A 74 -4.98 0.56 8.23
C ILE A 74 -3.83 1.50 8.57
N SER A 75 -3.48 1.51 9.85
CA SER A 75 -2.29 2.17 10.36
C SER A 75 -1.35 1.08 10.84
N ALA A 76 -0.43 0.68 9.97
CA ALA A 76 0.69 -0.16 10.36
C ALA A 76 1.59 0.66 11.28
N GLU A 77 1.96 0.05 12.40
CA GLU A 77 2.86 0.62 13.39
C GLU A 77 4.22 0.89 12.75
N LEU A 78 4.82 2.05 13.04
CA LEU A 78 6.10 2.45 12.45
C LEU A 78 7.24 1.55 12.98
N GLU A 79 7.90 0.86 12.07
CA GLU A 79 9.06 0.01 12.32
C GLU A 79 10.33 0.87 12.32
N GLN A 80 11.00 0.99 13.47
CA GLN A 80 12.27 1.71 13.60
C GLN A 80 13.44 0.87 13.08
N LEU A 81 14.10 1.31 12.01
CA LEU A 81 15.29 0.63 11.51
C LEU A 81 16.34 0.42 12.62
N PRO A 82 17.02 -0.74 12.67
CA PRO A 82 18.05 -1.01 13.68
C PRO A 82 19.08 0.11 13.72
N THR A 83 19.53 0.54 14.90
CA THR A 83 20.56 1.59 14.98
C THR A 83 21.84 1.12 14.29
N ALA A 84 22.39 1.92 13.37
CA ALA A 84 23.68 1.61 12.76
C ALA A 84 24.77 1.72 13.83
N THR A 85 25.72 0.78 13.83
CA THR A 85 26.77 0.63 14.85
C THR A 85 28.12 1.19 14.40
N ARG A 86 28.32 1.36 13.09
CA ARG A 86 29.57 1.89 12.53
C ARG A 86 29.32 2.82 11.33
N PRO A 87 30.26 3.73 11.00
CA PRO A 87 30.16 4.57 9.82
C PRO A 87 29.93 3.76 8.55
N PHE A 88 29.06 4.25 7.67
CA PHE A 88 28.72 3.66 6.38
C PHE A 88 28.22 2.20 6.42
N GLU A 89 27.83 1.67 7.59
CA GLU A 89 27.11 0.39 7.68
C GLU A 89 25.78 0.47 6.89
N ARG A 90 25.03 1.55 7.14
CA ARG A 90 23.81 1.88 6.43
C ARG A 90 23.91 3.27 5.81
N VAL A 91 23.57 3.35 4.53
CA VAL A 91 23.49 4.59 3.76
C VAL A 91 22.07 4.75 3.24
N HIS A 92 21.51 5.93 3.48
CA HIS A 92 20.24 6.35 2.87
C HIS A 92 20.58 7.17 1.62
N ALA A 93 19.91 6.90 0.51
CA ALA A 93 20.13 7.65 -0.73
C ALA A 93 18.82 8.17 -1.30
N ASP A 94 18.82 9.41 -1.74
CA ASP A 94 17.65 10.13 -2.23
C ASP A 94 18.04 11.08 -3.38
N VAL A 95 17.13 11.30 -4.32
CA VAL A 95 17.33 12.19 -5.47
C VAL A 95 16.39 13.38 -5.37
N VAL A 96 16.98 14.56 -5.22
CA VAL A 96 16.24 15.83 -5.19
C VAL A 96 16.12 16.38 -6.60
N GLY A 97 14.89 16.64 -7.05
CA GLY A 97 14.59 17.41 -8.26
C GLY A 97 13.31 16.99 -9.00
N PRO A 98 13.05 17.54 -10.20
CA PRO A 98 13.91 18.47 -10.93
C PRO A 98 13.99 19.86 -10.27
N LEU A 99 15.19 20.44 -10.26
CA LEU A 99 15.52 21.80 -9.83
C LEU A 99 15.74 22.70 -11.05
N PRO A 100 15.77 24.04 -10.87
CA PRO A 100 16.20 24.95 -11.94
C PRO A 100 17.54 24.52 -12.52
N GLU A 101 17.61 24.49 -13.84
CA GLU A 101 18.80 24.05 -14.57
C GLU A 101 19.96 25.00 -14.34
N THR A 102 21.12 24.45 -13.95
CA THR A 102 22.36 25.22 -13.87
C THR A 102 22.91 25.50 -15.27
N LEU A 103 23.84 26.46 -15.38
CA LEU A 103 24.58 26.72 -16.63
C LEU A 103 25.30 25.48 -17.19
N THR A 104 25.61 24.52 -16.30
CA THR A 104 26.24 23.23 -16.62
C THR A 104 25.24 22.12 -16.92
N GLY A 105 23.94 22.42 -17.01
CA GLY A 105 22.89 21.46 -17.36
C GLY A 105 22.43 20.55 -16.22
N ASN A 106 22.82 20.83 -14.97
CA ASN A 106 22.42 20.00 -13.82
C ASN A 106 21.01 20.37 -13.34
N LYS A 107 20.20 19.35 -13.05
CA LYS A 107 18.79 19.49 -12.66
C LYS A 107 18.43 18.69 -11.42
N TYR A 108 19.35 17.89 -10.90
CA TYR A 108 19.11 17.01 -9.78
C TYR A 108 20.30 17.00 -8.84
N ILE A 109 20.04 16.64 -7.58
CA ILE A 109 21.06 16.39 -6.57
C ILE A 109 20.87 14.97 -6.05
N PHE A 110 21.90 14.16 -6.13
CA PHE A 110 21.93 12.83 -5.53
C PHE A 110 22.57 12.92 -4.14
N VAL A 111 21.78 12.64 -3.11
CA VAL A 111 22.16 12.76 -1.71
C VAL A 111 22.36 11.38 -1.11
N PHE A 112 23.45 11.20 -0.36
CA PHE A 112 23.71 10.05 0.49
C PHE A 112 23.89 10.50 1.93
N VAL A 113 23.25 9.81 2.87
CA VAL A 113 23.35 10.08 4.30
C VAL A 113 23.78 8.82 5.02
N CYS A 114 24.92 8.90 5.69
CA CYS A 114 25.38 7.85 6.60
C CYS A 114 24.46 7.79 7.83
N ALA A 115 23.87 6.62 8.10
CA ALA A 115 22.91 6.47 9.19
C ALA A 115 23.53 6.67 10.58
N PHE A 116 24.82 6.32 10.75
CA PHE A 116 25.56 6.41 12.02
C PHE A 116 26.04 7.84 12.28
N THR A 117 26.90 8.37 11.42
CA THR A 117 27.53 9.70 11.63
C THR A 117 26.67 10.88 11.21
N LYS A 118 25.56 10.63 10.49
CA LYS A 118 24.78 11.66 9.76
C LYS A 118 25.59 12.43 8.73
N PHE A 119 26.75 11.92 8.32
CA PHE A 119 27.57 12.51 7.27
C PHE A 119 26.81 12.51 5.93
N ILE A 120 26.84 13.65 5.23
CA ILE A 120 26.07 13.88 4.01
C ILE A 120 27.04 14.02 2.83
N ILE A 121 26.72 13.34 1.73
CA ILE A 121 27.37 13.50 0.43
C ILE A 121 26.28 13.94 -0.54
N ALA A 122 26.50 15.05 -1.24
CA ALA A 122 25.55 15.58 -2.20
C ALA A 122 26.25 15.84 -3.54
N GLU A 123 25.73 15.27 -4.62
CA GLU A 123 26.34 15.35 -5.94
C GLU A 123 25.33 15.83 -6.97
N VAL A 124 25.71 16.85 -7.73
CA VAL A 124 24.86 17.40 -8.80
C VAL A 124 24.88 16.50 -10.03
N MET A 125 23.73 16.39 -10.70
CA MET A 125 23.61 15.60 -11.92
C MET A 125 22.55 16.16 -12.89
N ALA A 126 22.78 15.93 -14.18
CA ALA A 126 21.88 16.35 -15.26
C ALA A 126 20.67 15.43 -15.44
N ASN A 127 20.80 14.15 -15.11
CA ASN A 127 19.76 13.14 -15.31
C ASN A 127 19.76 12.09 -14.19
N GLN A 128 18.62 11.40 -14.03
CA GLN A 128 18.45 10.31 -13.06
C GLN A 128 18.65 8.93 -13.70
N ARG A 129 19.47 8.82 -14.75
CA ARG A 129 19.69 7.53 -15.41
C ARG A 129 20.44 6.58 -14.50
N ALA A 130 20.15 5.31 -14.69
CA ALA A 130 20.65 4.21 -13.92
C ALA A 130 22.19 4.17 -13.84
N ASP A 131 22.85 4.30 -14.99
CA ASP A 131 24.31 4.37 -15.14
C ASP A 131 24.93 5.58 -14.42
N THR A 132 24.30 6.75 -14.52
CA THR A 132 24.73 7.97 -13.82
C THR A 132 24.71 7.77 -12.31
N LEU A 133 23.62 7.23 -11.76
CA LEU A 133 23.46 6.98 -10.33
C LEU A 133 24.50 5.96 -9.83
N ALA A 134 24.69 4.85 -10.54
CA ALA A 134 25.67 3.82 -10.19
C ALA A 134 27.11 4.36 -10.18
N ARG A 135 27.48 5.16 -11.20
CA ARG A 135 28.79 5.80 -11.27
C ARG A 135 29.03 6.76 -10.11
N ILE A 136 28.06 7.62 -9.80
CA ILE A 136 28.17 8.57 -8.68
C ILE A 136 28.32 7.81 -7.36
N PHE A 137 27.46 6.81 -7.11
CA PHE A 137 27.51 6.02 -5.89
C PHE A 137 28.86 5.30 -5.72
N THR A 138 29.38 4.71 -6.80
CA THR A 138 30.66 4.00 -6.77
C THR A 138 31.81 4.96 -6.48
N ASN A 139 31.87 6.10 -7.18
CA ASN A 139 32.98 7.04 -7.03
C ASN A 139 32.95 7.82 -5.71
N ARG A 140 31.76 8.11 -5.18
CA ARG A 140 31.59 9.02 -4.05
C ARG A 140 31.38 8.32 -2.73
N VAL A 141 30.82 7.11 -2.75
CA VAL A 141 30.61 6.30 -1.56
C VAL A 141 31.58 5.12 -1.53
N ILE A 142 31.51 4.22 -2.51
CA ILE A 142 32.26 2.95 -2.46
C ILE A 142 33.77 3.17 -2.47
N ALA A 143 34.26 3.97 -3.41
CA ALA A 143 35.70 4.22 -3.57
C ALA A 143 36.34 4.94 -2.37
N ARG A 144 35.53 5.62 -1.54
CA ARG A 144 36.01 6.43 -0.41
C ARG A 144 35.81 5.76 0.94
N PHE A 145 34.67 5.11 1.14
CA PHE A 145 34.24 4.60 2.44
C PHE A 145 34.02 3.07 2.44
N GLY A 146 34.22 2.43 1.29
CA GLY A 146 33.91 1.04 1.09
C GLY A 146 32.42 0.80 0.82
N VAL A 147 32.10 -0.48 0.64
CA VAL A 147 30.75 -0.93 0.31
C VAL A 147 29.89 -0.92 1.59
N PRO A 148 28.73 -0.22 1.61
CA PRO A 148 27.82 -0.28 2.74
C PRO A 148 27.13 -1.65 2.83
N GLU A 149 26.76 -2.08 4.04
CA GLU A 149 26.00 -3.32 4.22
C GLU A 149 24.55 -3.16 3.77
N LEU A 150 23.99 -1.96 3.96
CA LEU A 150 22.61 -1.65 3.64
C LEU A 150 22.48 -0.29 2.94
N LEU A 151 21.96 -0.32 1.72
CA LEU A 151 21.54 0.88 0.98
C LEU A 151 20.01 0.97 1.01
N ILE A 152 19.48 2.10 1.47
CA ILE A 152 18.04 2.39 1.51
C ILE A 152 17.74 3.51 0.53
N THR A 153 16.83 3.26 -0.41
CA THR A 153 16.36 4.26 -1.39
C THR A 153 14.84 4.19 -1.51
N ASP A 154 14.23 5.33 -1.80
CA ASP A 154 12.80 5.48 -2.08
C ASP A 154 12.47 5.35 -3.59
N HIS A 155 13.45 5.65 -4.45
CA HIS A 155 13.36 5.64 -5.91
C HIS A 155 13.66 4.27 -6.57
N GLY A 156 12.96 3.22 -6.13
CA GLY A 156 13.26 1.82 -6.51
C GLY A 156 13.49 1.55 -8.00
N THR A 157 12.69 2.04 -8.94
CA THR A 157 12.80 1.61 -10.35
C THR A 157 14.09 2.02 -11.05
N ASN A 158 14.62 3.22 -10.78
CA ASN A 158 15.87 3.68 -11.41
C ASN A 158 17.09 3.04 -10.75
N PHE A 159 17.04 2.79 -9.44
CA PHE A 159 18.10 2.08 -8.72
C PHE A 159 18.12 0.59 -9.06
N LEU A 160 16.95 -0.04 -9.22
CA LEU A 160 16.85 -1.45 -9.59
C LEU A 160 17.42 -1.71 -10.99
N SER A 161 17.18 -0.84 -11.96
CA SER A 161 17.80 -0.95 -13.28
C SER A 161 19.28 -0.57 -13.28
N ALA A 162 19.68 0.43 -12.47
CA ALA A 162 21.08 0.87 -12.34
C ALA A 162 22.04 -0.24 -11.96
N PHE A 163 21.59 -1.09 -11.03
CA PHE A 163 22.42 -2.12 -10.44
C PHE A 163 22.18 -3.51 -11.05
N ALA A 164 21.38 -3.62 -12.11
CA ALA A 164 21.11 -4.89 -12.80
C ALA A 164 21.88 -5.07 -14.12
N ASP A 165 22.16 -4.00 -14.86
CA ASP A 165 22.51 -4.08 -16.30
C ASP A 165 23.99 -3.79 -16.66
N CYS A 166 24.90 -3.58 -15.72
CA CYS A 166 26.32 -3.41 -16.06
C CYS A 166 27.00 -4.80 -16.12
N ASN A 167 27.96 -5.05 -17.04
CA ASN A 167 28.40 -6.41 -17.40
C ASN A 167 29.93 -6.64 -17.55
N ASP A 168 30.83 -6.01 -16.78
CA ASP A 168 32.22 -6.54 -16.70
C ASP A 168 32.93 -6.19 -15.37
N TYR A 169 32.96 -4.91 -14.97
CA TYR A 169 33.26 -4.50 -13.58
C TYR A 169 32.12 -4.84 -12.60
N ALA A 170 31.01 -5.23 -13.20
CA ALA A 170 29.74 -5.41 -12.60
C ALA A 170 29.49 -6.83 -12.16
N GLU A 171 30.31 -7.84 -12.45
CA GLU A 171 30.08 -9.15 -11.81
C GLU A 171 30.51 -9.13 -10.34
N PHE A 172 31.61 -8.42 -10.03
CA PHE A 172 32.09 -8.17 -8.66
C PHE A 172 31.16 -7.22 -7.90
N LEU A 173 30.77 -6.11 -8.55
CA LEU A 173 29.78 -5.19 -8.02
C LEU A 173 28.40 -5.84 -7.97
N ASN A 174 27.90 -6.57 -8.96
CA ASN A 174 26.61 -7.29 -8.92
C ASN A 174 26.65 -8.42 -7.90
N ARG A 175 27.76 -9.09 -7.58
CA ARG A 175 27.79 -10.05 -6.46
C ARG A 175 27.61 -9.33 -5.13
N THR A 176 28.28 -8.19 -4.98
CA THR A 176 28.27 -7.37 -3.76
C THR A 176 26.99 -6.54 -3.62
N LEU A 177 26.46 -6.03 -4.73
CA LEU A 177 25.23 -5.25 -4.90
C LEU A 177 24.01 -6.16 -4.98
N ARG A 178 24.09 -7.41 -5.48
CA ARG A 178 23.07 -8.45 -5.24
C ARG A 178 23.08 -8.86 -3.78
N ARG A 179 24.25 -8.90 -3.11
CA ARG A 179 24.29 -9.05 -1.66
C ARG A 179 23.63 -7.86 -0.99
N ILE A 180 23.93 -6.61 -1.34
CA ILE A 180 23.24 -5.42 -0.81
C ILE A 180 21.75 -5.40 -1.17
N TYR A 181 21.35 -5.85 -2.37
CA TYR A 181 19.96 -5.95 -2.81
C TYR A 181 19.21 -7.04 -2.05
N THR A 182 19.78 -8.24 -1.94
CA THR A 182 19.17 -9.35 -1.18
C THR A 182 19.29 -9.16 0.33
N THR A 183 20.31 -8.48 0.83
CA THR A 183 20.47 -8.03 2.21
C THR A 183 19.58 -6.83 2.49
N SER A 184 19.26 -5.97 1.52
CA SER A 184 18.23 -4.93 1.65
C SER A 184 16.86 -5.58 1.74
N GLN A 185 16.53 -6.50 0.83
CA GLN A 185 15.29 -7.30 0.89
C GLN A 185 15.21 -8.15 2.17
N ARG A 186 16.32 -8.75 2.63
CA ARG A 186 16.37 -9.52 3.88
C ARG A 186 16.38 -8.64 5.11
N ASN A 187 17.05 -7.49 5.16
CA ASN A 187 17.09 -6.56 6.30
C ASN A 187 15.77 -5.81 6.48
N ILE A 188 15.03 -5.60 5.38
CA ILE A 188 13.60 -5.30 5.43
C ILE A 188 12.85 -6.41 6.20
N GLY A 189 13.29 -7.67 6.12
CA GLY A 189 12.78 -8.82 6.87
C GLY A 189 13.40 -9.06 8.27
N THR A 190 14.71 -8.93 8.48
CA THR A 190 15.43 -9.21 9.75
C THR A 190 15.38 -8.05 10.72
N GLY A 191 15.28 -6.80 10.24
CA GLY A 191 14.99 -5.64 11.09
C GLY A 191 13.67 -5.77 11.85
N ARG A 192 12.74 -6.60 11.34
CA ARG A 192 11.44 -6.93 11.95
C ARG A 192 11.55 -7.82 13.18
N ALA A 193 12.55 -8.71 13.22
CA ALA A 193 12.70 -9.66 14.32
C ALA A 193 13.22 -9.01 15.61
N ILE A 194 13.99 -7.91 15.50
CA ILE A 194 14.63 -7.21 16.63
C ILE A 194 13.69 -6.16 17.27
N GLN A 195 12.64 -5.75 16.54
CA GLN A 195 11.75 -4.64 16.90
C GLN A 195 10.64 -4.93 17.93
N SER A 196 10.47 -6.17 18.40
CA SER A 196 9.29 -6.52 19.21
C SER A 196 9.23 -5.88 20.61
N LYS A 197 10.14 -4.97 20.99
CA LYS A 197 10.27 -4.55 22.40
C LYS A 197 10.14 -3.07 22.75
N LYS A 198 10.15 -2.09 21.83
CA LYS A 198 10.02 -0.67 22.23
C LYS A 198 9.41 0.22 21.14
N SER A 199 8.10 0.30 21.08
CA SER A 199 7.39 1.42 20.44
C SER A 199 6.17 1.80 21.27
N ASP A 200 6.03 3.10 21.53
CA ASP A 200 4.91 3.68 22.26
C ASP A 200 3.61 3.48 21.47
N ASN A 201 2.85 2.48 21.90
CA ASN A 201 1.58 2.07 21.33
C ASN A 201 0.46 3.07 21.65
N ARG A 202 0.31 4.13 20.84
CA ARG A 202 -1.04 4.66 20.57
C ARG A 202 -1.70 3.77 19.52
N ALA A 203 -1.90 2.50 19.88
CA ALA A 203 -2.67 1.58 19.05
C ALA A 203 -4.06 2.18 18.85
N ASN A 204 -4.42 2.53 17.62
CA ASN A 204 -5.81 2.87 17.31
C ASN A 204 -6.64 1.61 17.60
N PRO A 205 -7.54 1.62 18.61
CA PRO A 205 -8.31 0.43 18.98
C PRO A 205 -9.21 -0.06 17.83
N ASN A 206 -9.49 0.81 16.86
CA ASN A 206 -10.28 0.50 15.67
C ASN A 206 -9.44 0.15 14.44
N ASN A 207 -8.13 -0.09 14.59
CA ASN A 207 -7.27 -0.45 13.46
C ASN A 207 -7.71 -1.81 12.87
N PRO A 208 -8.10 -1.89 11.59
CA PRO A 208 -8.51 -3.14 10.99
C PRO A 208 -7.34 -4.13 10.93
N ARG A 209 -7.54 -5.35 11.45
CA ARG A 209 -6.56 -6.43 11.35
C ARG A 209 -6.76 -7.17 10.03
N ILE A 210 -5.68 -7.35 9.27
CA ILE A 210 -5.67 -8.21 8.08
C ILE A 210 -5.09 -9.57 8.48
N ASN A 211 -5.78 -10.63 8.09
CA ASN A 211 -5.30 -12.00 8.21
C ASN A 211 -4.95 -12.57 6.82
N ILE A 212 -4.14 -13.63 6.82
CA ILE A 212 -3.87 -14.39 5.60
C ILE A 212 -5.19 -15.01 5.14
N GLY A 213 -5.47 -14.89 3.83
CA GLY A 213 -6.74 -15.31 3.23
C GLY A 213 -7.78 -14.20 3.09
N ASP A 214 -7.63 -13.06 3.79
CA ASP A 214 -8.53 -11.92 3.64
C ASP A 214 -8.40 -11.30 2.24
N HIS A 215 -9.51 -10.74 1.76
CA HIS A 215 -9.50 -9.94 0.54
C HIS A 215 -9.23 -8.47 0.89
N VAL A 216 -8.25 -7.88 0.21
CA VAL A 216 -7.84 -6.48 0.38
C VAL A 216 -7.91 -5.72 -0.94
N MET A 217 -8.17 -4.42 -0.87
CA MET A 217 -8.15 -3.53 -2.02
C MET A 217 -6.94 -2.59 -1.91
N LEU A 218 -6.15 -2.49 -2.97
CA LEU A 218 -4.93 -1.69 -3.01
C LEU A 218 -5.21 -0.28 -3.49
N ARG A 219 -4.64 0.72 -2.82
CA ARG A 219 -4.71 2.13 -3.23
C ARG A 219 -3.87 2.35 -4.48
N LYS A 220 -4.53 2.67 -5.59
CA LYS A 220 -3.89 3.02 -6.86
C LYS A 220 -3.24 4.40 -6.75
N ILE A 221 -2.07 4.53 -7.37
CA ILE A 221 -1.45 5.83 -7.62
C ILE A 221 -2.02 6.32 -8.95
N THR A 222 -3.13 7.06 -8.92
CA THR A 222 -3.75 7.62 -10.14
C THR A 222 -3.46 9.12 -10.22
N ARG A 223 -3.12 9.61 -11.42
CA ARG A 223 -3.11 11.06 -11.70
C ARG A 223 -4.53 11.59 -11.97
N ASN A 224 -5.44 10.71 -12.38
CA ASN A 224 -6.84 11.03 -12.65
C ASN A 224 -7.66 10.99 -11.35
N LYS A 225 -8.23 12.14 -10.97
CA LYS A 225 -9.07 12.32 -9.78
C LYS A 225 -10.45 11.65 -9.87
N ILE A 226 -10.89 11.28 -11.07
CA ILE A 226 -12.20 10.64 -11.33
C ILE A 226 -12.09 9.10 -11.29
N ALA A 227 -10.90 8.56 -11.54
CA ALA A 227 -10.69 7.13 -11.58
C ALA A 227 -10.89 6.48 -10.19
N ARG A 228 -11.27 5.19 -10.19
CA ARG A 228 -11.36 4.38 -8.97
C ARG A 228 -10.04 4.47 -8.19
N ILE A 229 -10.15 4.83 -6.92
CA ILE A 229 -8.99 5.00 -6.03
C ILE A 229 -8.40 3.64 -5.65
N PHE A 230 -9.22 2.60 -5.55
CA PHE A 230 -8.80 1.27 -5.15
C PHE A 230 -8.83 0.24 -6.29
N SER A 231 -8.01 -0.80 -6.17
CA SER A 231 -8.04 -1.99 -7.02
C SER A 231 -9.26 -2.84 -6.76
N GLU A 232 -9.47 -3.81 -7.63
CA GLU A 232 -10.34 -4.94 -7.32
C GLU A 232 -9.80 -5.71 -6.10
N PRO A 233 -10.64 -6.47 -5.38
CA PRO A 233 -10.22 -7.25 -4.23
C PRO A 233 -9.17 -8.30 -4.61
N LEU A 234 -8.08 -8.36 -3.85
CA LEU A 234 -6.99 -9.31 -4.01
C LEU A 234 -6.79 -10.10 -2.72
N LYS A 235 -6.44 -11.38 -2.85
CA LYS A 235 -6.23 -12.25 -1.69
C LYS A 235 -4.88 -11.98 -1.04
N ALA A 236 -4.88 -11.76 0.28
CA ALA A 236 -3.68 -11.69 1.10
C ALA A 236 -3.05 -13.09 1.25
N ILE A 237 -1.79 -13.24 0.84
CA ILE A 237 -1.08 -14.53 0.88
C ILE A 237 0.04 -14.56 1.92
N ALA A 238 0.68 -13.43 2.20
CA ALA A 238 1.72 -13.35 3.22
C ALA A 238 1.73 -11.99 3.90
N ILE A 239 2.11 -11.99 5.17
CA ILE A 239 2.11 -10.83 6.06
C ILE A 239 3.47 -10.81 6.73
N ASP A 240 4.27 -9.79 6.43
CA ASP A 240 5.64 -9.67 6.94
C ASP A 240 5.86 -8.24 7.48
N GLY A 241 5.90 -8.09 8.80
CA GLY A 241 6.07 -6.80 9.51
C GLY A 241 4.99 -5.77 9.22
N GLN A 242 5.27 -4.75 8.39
CA GLN A 242 4.31 -3.78 7.84
C GLN A 242 3.86 -4.09 6.41
N ASN A 243 4.50 -5.05 5.75
CA ASN A 243 4.23 -5.38 4.37
C ASN A 243 3.15 -6.47 4.28
N LEU A 244 2.45 -6.44 3.16
CA LEU A 244 1.42 -7.38 2.76
C LEU A 244 1.72 -7.83 1.34
N THR A 245 1.78 -9.14 1.13
CA THR A 245 1.89 -9.73 -0.19
C THR A 245 0.51 -10.24 -0.61
N VAL A 246 0.09 -9.86 -1.82
CA VAL A 246 -1.18 -10.26 -2.42
C VAL A 246 -0.96 -11.07 -3.69
N SER A 247 -1.89 -11.98 -3.99
CA SER A 247 -1.93 -12.69 -5.27
C SER A 247 -2.60 -11.83 -6.34
N LEU A 248 -1.97 -11.75 -7.51
CA LEU A 248 -2.50 -11.10 -8.72
C LEU A 248 -3.11 -12.11 -9.72
N GLY A 249 -3.18 -13.39 -9.34
CA GLY A 249 -3.63 -14.48 -10.22
C GLY A 249 -2.60 -14.92 -11.25
N THR A 250 -2.97 -15.94 -12.03
CA THR A 250 -2.15 -16.54 -13.11
C THR A 250 -2.53 -15.95 -14.47
N ARG A 251 -1.55 -15.56 -15.28
CA ARG A 251 -1.79 -15.19 -16.69
C ARG A 251 -1.76 -16.47 -17.52
N SER A 252 -2.79 -16.70 -18.33
CA SER A 252 -2.95 -17.88 -19.21
C SER A 252 -1.90 -18.04 -20.31
N ASN A 253 -0.95 -17.09 -20.48
CA ASN A 253 -0.08 -17.00 -21.65
C ASN A 253 1.44 -17.05 -21.36
N THR A 254 1.88 -17.65 -20.27
CA THR A 254 3.32 -17.91 -20.05
C THR A 254 3.56 -19.37 -19.71
N ARG A 255 4.55 -20.00 -20.38
CA ARG A 255 4.97 -21.42 -20.24
C ARG A 255 5.26 -21.87 -18.79
N ASN A 256 5.40 -20.93 -17.85
CA ASN A 256 5.51 -21.20 -16.42
C ASN A 256 4.25 -20.71 -15.70
N HIS A 257 3.53 -21.64 -15.08
CA HIS A 257 2.38 -21.44 -14.18
C HIS A 257 2.78 -20.75 -12.85
N GLN A 258 3.62 -19.73 -12.89
CA GLN A 258 4.01 -19.01 -11.68
C GLN A 258 2.95 -17.98 -11.30
N GLU A 259 2.43 -18.11 -10.09
CA GLU A 259 1.49 -17.16 -9.49
C GLU A 259 2.18 -15.81 -9.30
N ARG A 260 1.61 -14.73 -9.84
CA ARG A 260 2.19 -13.40 -9.70
C ARG A 260 1.81 -12.83 -8.35
N THR A 261 2.82 -12.48 -7.57
CA THR A 261 2.64 -11.85 -6.26
C THR A 261 3.02 -10.38 -6.30
N TYR A 262 2.39 -9.56 -5.48
CA TYR A 262 2.77 -8.16 -5.30
C TYR A 262 2.85 -7.81 -3.82
N THR A 263 3.99 -7.29 -3.39
CA THR A 263 4.22 -6.85 -2.01
C THR A 263 4.02 -5.34 -1.91
N ILE A 264 3.22 -4.91 -0.94
CA ILE A 264 2.89 -3.52 -0.69
C ILE A 264 2.82 -3.25 0.81
N HIS A 265 3.09 -2.01 1.21
CA HIS A 265 2.89 -1.56 2.58
C HIS A 265 1.40 -1.58 2.98
N ARG A 266 1.05 -2.05 4.18
CA ARG A 266 -0.34 -2.18 4.66
C ARG A 266 -1.12 -0.86 4.69
N ASN A 267 -0.46 0.27 4.94
CA ASN A 267 -1.12 1.61 4.86
C ASN A 267 -1.66 1.94 3.45
N ARG A 268 -1.22 1.20 2.43
CA ARG A 268 -1.69 1.37 1.04
C ARG A 268 -2.79 0.39 0.67
N CYS A 269 -3.35 -0.34 1.62
CA CYS A 269 -4.50 -1.20 1.37
C CYS A 269 -5.64 -0.93 2.37
N LYS A 270 -6.78 -1.56 2.12
CA LYS A 270 -7.90 -1.67 3.04
C LYS A 270 -8.58 -3.02 2.89
N LEU A 271 -9.26 -3.48 3.93
CA LEU A 271 -10.06 -4.70 3.86
C LEU A 271 -11.24 -4.53 2.91
N HIS A 272 -11.48 -5.56 2.10
CA HIS A 272 -12.70 -5.70 1.31
C HIS A 272 -13.80 -6.33 2.18
N THR A 273 -14.99 -5.75 2.14
CA THR A 273 -16.18 -6.35 2.76
C THR A 273 -17.05 -6.97 1.66
N PRO A 274 -17.10 -8.30 1.52
CA PRO A 274 -17.87 -8.93 0.46
C PRO A 274 -19.36 -8.70 0.65
N SER A 275 -20.08 -8.58 -0.46
CA SER A 275 -21.54 -8.53 -0.45
C SER A 275 -22.08 -9.90 -0.05
N SER A 276 -23.07 -9.89 0.86
CA SER A 276 -23.81 -11.09 1.29
C SER A 276 -24.62 -11.77 0.17
N ASN A 277 -24.63 -11.21 -1.04
CA ASN A 277 -25.27 -11.76 -2.25
C ASN A 277 -24.26 -12.24 -3.30
N SER A 278 -22.98 -12.43 -2.95
CA SER A 278 -22.00 -13.03 -3.86
C SER A 278 -22.25 -14.55 -3.97
N PRO A 279 -22.16 -15.14 -5.18
CA PRO A 279 -22.53 -16.54 -5.42
C PRO A 279 -21.61 -17.58 -4.75
N ASP A 280 -20.55 -17.17 -4.04
CA ASP A 280 -19.53 -18.07 -3.48
C ASP A 280 -19.84 -18.57 -2.06
N THR A 281 -21.06 -18.39 -1.58
CA THR A 281 -21.53 -19.03 -0.33
C THR A 281 -22.75 -19.88 -0.62
N ASP A 282 -22.53 -21.00 -1.29
CA ASP A 282 -23.43 -22.15 -1.20
C ASP A 282 -22.93 -23.06 -0.06
N PRO A 283 -23.61 -23.07 1.11
CA PRO A 283 -23.24 -23.96 2.22
C PRO A 283 -23.69 -25.42 2.00
N ASN A 284 -24.22 -25.80 0.83
CA ASN A 284 -24.63 -27.17 0.51
C ASN A 284 -23.66 -27.90 -0.45
N GLN A 285 -22.37 -27.89 -0.14
CA GLN A 285 -21.44 -28.94 -0.61
C GLN A 285 -20.74 -29.59 0.59
N GLN A 286 -21.49 -30.43 1.30
CA GLN A 286 -21.00 -31.61 2.02
C GLN A 286 -21.98 -32.75 1.75
#